data_AF-A0A5C8IJ16-F1
#
_entry.id   AF-A0A5C8IJ16-F1
#
_cell.length_a   1.000
_cell.length_b   1.000
_cell.length_c   1.000
_cell.angle_alpha   90.00
_cell.angle_beta   90.00
_cell.angle_gamma   90.00
#
_symmetry.space_group_name_H-M   'P 1'
#
loop_
_entity.id
_entity.type
_entity.pdbx_description
1 polymer ?
#
loop_
_entity_poly.entity_id
_entity_poly.type
_entity_poly.pdbx_seq_one_letter_code
_entity_poly.pdbx_strand_id
1 'polypeptide(L)'
;MGRFSESFARAMGTSWFLIGMTIIVVVWLTYNSMAPEEWQFDPRVQNFTLLTLILSLQASYAAPLILLAQNRQDDRDRVQIEQDRQRAERNLADTEYLAREVVALRLAVREMATKDFIRAELRALLEELDKSEEPETSGEDAT
;
A
#
# COMPACT_ATOMS: atom_id res chain seq x y z
N MET A 1 -6.53 -28.56 -13.60
CA MET A 1 -5.27 -28.22 -14.30
C MET A 1 -4.89 -26.72 -14.27
N GLY A 2 -5.61 -25.82 -13.56
CA GLY A 2 -5.29 -24.36 -13.57
C GLY A 2 -4.33 -23.85 -12.47
N ARG A 3 -4.22 -24.55 -11.34
CA ARG A 3 -3.47 -24.10 -10.15
C ARG A 3 -1.95 -24.17 -10.31
N PHE A 4 -1.44 -25.13 -11.07
CA PHE A 4 -0.01 -25.20 -11.39
C PHE A 4 0.41 -24.02 -12.28
N SER A 5 -0.44 -23.60 -13.23
CA SER A 5 -0.16 -22.45 -14.10
C SER A 5 -0.20 -21.11 -13.36
N GLU A 6 -1.06 -20.95 -12.35
CA GLU A 6 -1.15 -19.73 -11.53
C GLU A 6 0.04 -19.55 -10.58
N SER A 7 0.54 -20.65 -10.01
CA SER A 7 1.79 -20.63 -9.21
C SER A 7 3.00 -20.43 -10.11
N PHE A 8 2.97 -20.99 -11.32
CA PHE A 8 4.01 -20.80 -12.33
C PHE A 8 4.05 -19.36 -12.85
N ALA A 9 2.89 -18.71 -13.01
CA ALA A 9 2.79 -17.30 -13.39
C ALA A 9 3.32 -16.34 -12.31
N ARG A 10 3.10 -16.64 -11.03
CA ARG A 10 3.64 -15.84 -9.90
C ARG A 10 5.15 -16.05 -9.68
N ALA A 11 5.68 -17.22 -10.05
CA ALA A 11 7.12 -17.51 -9.99
C ALA A 11 7.91 -17.01 -11.23
N MET A 12 7.22 -16.47 -12.24
CA MET A 12 7.74 -16.16 -13.57
C MET A 12 8.55 -14.85 -13.67
N GLY A 13 9.05 -14.32 -12.56
CA GLY A 13 9.91 -13.12 -12.57
C GLY A 13 11.39 -13.48 -12.69
N THR A 14 11.90 -14.21 -11.71
CA THR A 14 13.36 -14.41 -11.53
C THR A 14 13.75 -15.89 -11.52
N SER A 15 12.93 -16.76 -10.92
CA SER A 15 13.29 -18.17 -10.73
C SER A 15 13.24 -19.00 -12.02
N TRP A 16 12.33 -18.67 -12.94
CA TRP A 16 12.19 -19.41 -14.20
C TRP A 16 13.40 -19.22 -15.14
N PHE A 17 13.98 -18.01 -15.17
CA PHE A 17 15.19 -17.73 -15.94
C PHE A 17 16.37 -18.61 -15.47
N LEU A 18 16.56 -18.71 -14.15
CA LEU A 18 17.61 -19.53 -13.55
C LEU A 18 17.42 -21.02 -13.89
N ILE A 19 16.20 -21.54 -13.77
CA ILE A 19 15.89 -22.95 -14.07
C ILE A 19 16.16 -23.27 -15.55
N GLY A 20 15.69 -22.42 -16.47
CA GLY A 20 15.95 -22.59 -17.91
C GLY A 20 17.45 -22.58 -18.23
N MET A 21 18.20 -21.66 -17.63
CA MET A 21 19.65 -21.58 -17.79
C MET A 21 20.36 -22.83 -17.26
N THR A 22 19.96 -23.34 -16.09
CA THR A 22 20.50 -24.59 -15.52
C THR A 22 20.26 -25.78 -16.44
N ILE A 23 19.06 -25.92 -17.02
CA ILE A 23 18.74 -27.02 -17.93
C ILE A 23 19.65 -26.97 -19.16
N ILE A 24 19.85 -25.80 -19.77
CA ILE A 24 20.72 -25.64 -20.94
C ILE A 24 22.16 -26.07 -20.61
N VAL A 25 22.70 -25.61 -19.48
CA VAL A 25 24.06 -25.99 -19.03
C VAL A 25 24.16 -27.50 -18.80
N VAL A 26 23.17 -28.11 -18.14
CA VAL A 26 23.14 -29.56 -17.88
C VAL A 26 23.08 -30.35 -19.19
N VAL A 27 22.23 -29.95 -20.14
CA VAL A 27 22.14 -30.60 -21.46
C VAL A 27 23.46 -30.46 -22.22
N TRP A 28 24.09 -29.28 -22.22
CA TRP A 28 25.38 -29.05 -22.88
C TRP A 28 26.48 -29.93 -22.29
N LEU A 29 26.56 -29.98 -20.95
CA LEU A 29 27.51 -30.80 -20.22
C LEU A 29 27.28 -32.29 -20.52
N THR A 30 26.03 -32.75 -20.53
CA THR A 30 25.66 -34.15 -20.82
C THR A 30 25.99 -34.54 -22.26
N TYR A 31 25.70 -33.66 -23.23
CA TYR A 31 25.96 -33.89 -24.65
C TYR A 31 27.46 -33.98 -24.95
N ASN A 32 28.24 -32.97 -24.55
CA ASN A 32 29.70 -33.01 -24.68
C ASN A 32 30.33 -34.10 -23.80
N SER A 33 29.57 -34.62 -22.82
CA SER A 33 29.99 -35.71 -21.98
C SER A 33 29.90 -37.08 -22.66
N MET A 34 28.76 -37.38 -23.26
CA MET A 34 28.53 -38.70 -23.85
C MET A 34 29.03 -38.82 -25.30
N ALA A 35 29.46 -37.71 -25.93
CA ALA A 35 30.00 -37.71 -27.28
C ALA A 35 31.43 -38.33 -27.34
N PRO A 36 31.72 -39.20 -28.33
CA PRO A 36 33.09 -39.67 -28.63
C PRO A 36 34.03 -38.52 -28.98
N GLU A 37 35.32 -38.65 -28.66
CA GLU A 37 36.35 -37.59 -28.79
C GLU A 37 36.41 -36.93 -30.17
N GLU A 38 36.08 -37.66 -31.23
CA GLU A 38 36.08 -37.16 -32.61
C GLU A 38 34.94 -36.19 -32.92
N TRP A 39 33.83 -36.23 -32.15
CA TRP A 39 32.64 -35.36 -32.32
C TRP A 39 32.42 -34.40 -31.14
N GLN A 40 33.38 -34.31 -30.21
CA GLN A 40 33.32 -33.35 -29.10
C GLN A 40 33.52 -31.94 -29.62
N PHE A 41 32.43 -31.18 -29.70
CA PHE A 41 32.46 -29.77 -30.07
C PHE A 41 33.16 -28.91 -28.99
N ASP A 42 33.09 -29.34 -27.73
CA ASP A 42 33.78 -28.75 -26.58
C ASP A 42 34.48 -29.88 -25.77
N PRO A 43 35.76 -30.16 -26.05
CA PRO A 43 36.47 -31.29 -25.44
C PRO A 43 36.51 -31.19 -23.92
N ARG A 44 36.18 -32.29 -23.25
CA ARG A 44 36.23 -32.38 -21.78
C ARG A 44 37.64 -32.10 -21.22
N VAL A 45 38.68 -32.44 -22.00
CA VAL A 45 40.11 -32.23 -21.65
C VAL A 45 40.46 -30.74 -21.53
N GLN A 46 39.75 -29.86 -22.25
CA GLN A 46 39.93 -28.40 -22.19
C GLN A 46 38.96 -27.71 -21.22
N ASN A 47 38.35 -28.46 -20.29
CA ASN A 47 37.46 -27.93 -19.26
C ASN A 47 36.28 -27.10 -19.80
N PHE A 48 35.67 -27.49 -20.92
CA PHE A 48 34.54 -26.78 -21.53
C PHE A 48 34.83 -25.29 -21.80
N THR A 49 35.91 -25.03 -22.52
CA THR A 49 36.39 -23.65 -22.77
C THR A 49 35.33 -22.82 -23.50
N LEU A 50 34.57 -23.41 -24.43
CA LEU A 50 33.52 -22.68 -25.15
C LEU A 50 32.35 -22.28 -24.24
N LEU A 51 31.89 -23.20 -23.38
CA LEU A 51 30.86 -22.88 -22.40
C LEU A 51 31.30 -21.75 -21.47
N THR A 52 32.56 -21.78 -21.02
CA THR A 52 33.13 -20.74 -20.16
C THR A 52 33.18 -19.38 -20.87
N LEU A 53 33.60 -19.35 -22.14
CA LEU A 53 33.60 -18.14 -22.95
C LEU A 53 32.18 -17.57 -23.11
N ILE A 54 31.19 -18.41 -23.42
CA ILE A 54 29.79 -17.99 -23.56
C ILE A 54 29.24 -17.44 -22.23
N LEU A 55 29.50 -18.10 -21.11
CA LEU A 55 29.03 -17.64 -19.79
C LEU A 55 29.68 -16.32 -19.37
N SER A 56 30.98 -16.14 -19.62
CA SER A 56 31.68 -14.88 -19.32
C SER A 56 31.15 -13.72 -20.16
N LEU A 57 30.85 -13.96 -21.44
CA LEU A 57 30.20 -12.98 -22.31
C LEU A 57 28.77 -12.66 -21.81
N GLN A 58 28.01 -13.67 -21.39
CA GLN A 58 26.66 -13.49 -20.85
C GLN A 58 26.67 -12.59 -19.61
N ALA A 59 27.61 -12.81 -18.69
CA ALA A 59 27.79 -11.97 -17.51
C ALA A 59 28.16 -10.51 -17.89
N SER A 60 29.05 -10.34 -18.88
CA SER A 60 29.48 -9.02 -19.34
C SER A 60 28.34 -8.19 -19.94
N TYR A 61 27.42 -8.82 -20.69
CA TYR A 61 26.26 -8.13 -21.26
C TYR A 61 25.09 -7.95 -20.27
N ALA A 62 25.01 -8.79 -19.24
CA ALA A 62 24.00 -8.64 -18.19
C ALA A 62 24.22 -7.35 -17.37
N ALA A 63 25.47 -6.99 -17.07
CA ALA A 63 25.81 -5.80 -16.29
C ALA A 63 25.17 -4.49 -16.81
N PRO A 64 25.34 -4.10 -18.10
CA PRO A 64 24.73 -2.87 -18.62
C PRO A 64 23.20 -2.93 -18.68
N LEU A 65 22.60 -4.10 -18.97
CA LEU A 65 21.14 -4.27 -18.96
C LEU A 65 20.56 -4.12 -17.56
N ILE A 66 21.24 -4.69 -16.56
CA ILE A 66 20.85 -4.56 -15.15
C ILE A 66 20.95 -3.09 -14.73
N LEU A 67 22.00 -2.37 -15.12
CA LEU A 67 22.13 -0.93 -14.84
C LEU A 67 20.99 -0.10 -15.47
N LEU A 68 20.60 -0.39 -16.71
CA LEU A 68 19.46 0.28 -17.35
C LEU A 68 18.13 -0.06 -16.68
N ALA A 69 17.96 -1.32 -16.26
CA ALA A 69 16.77 -1.75 -15.53
C ALA A 69 16.69 -1.08 -14.14
N GLN A 70 17.84 -0.97 -13.45
CA GLN A 70 17.97 -0.28 -12.17
C GLN A 70 17.67 1.21 -12.31
N ASN A 71 18.27 1.93 -13.27
CA ASN A 71 17.96 3.35 -13.51
C ASN A 71 16.45 3.58 -13.73
N ARG A 72 15.78 2.69 -14.47
CA ARG A 72 14.32 2.77 -14.68
C ARG A 72 13.48 2.40 -13.46
N GLN A 73 14.02 1.62 -12.53
CA GLN A 73 13.39 1.35 -11.24
C GLN A 73 13.58 2.56 -10.32
N ASP A 74 14.80 3.07 -10.20
CA ASP A 74 15.14 4.24 -9.39
C ASP A 74 14.35 5.48 -9.80
N ASP A 75 14.17 5.71 -11.10
CA ASP A 75 13.33 6.81 -11.63
C ASP A 75 11.86 6.67 -11.19
N ARG A 76 11.32 5.45 -11.22
CA ARG A 76 9.94 5.17 -10.77
C ARG A 76 9.81 5.34 -9.26
N ASP A 77 10.76 4.80 -8.51
CA ASP A 77 10.78 4.88 -7.05
C ASP A 77 10.90 6.35 -6.61
N ARG A 78 11.70 7.15 -7.31
CA ARG A 78 11.81 8.60 -7.07
C ARG A 78 10.48 9.32 -7.27
N VAL A 79 9.78 9.04 -8.38
CA VAL A 79 8.45 9.64 -8.64
C VAL A 79 7.45 9.20 -7.58
N GLN A 80 7.49 7.94 -7.15
CA GLN A 80 6.61 7.41 -6.12
C GLN A 80 6.86 8.08 -4.76
N ILE A 81 8.12 8.28 -4.38
CA ILE A 81 8.50 8.98 -3.14
C ILE A 81 8.02 10.44 -3.15
N GLU A 82 8.18 11.14 -4.28
CA GLU A 82 7.73 12.53 -4.40
C GLU A 82 6.20 12.64 -4.27
N GLN A 83 5.45 11.73 -4.90
CA GLN A 83 3.99 11.68 -4.74
C GLN A 83 3.57 11.36 -3.31
N ASP A 84 4.26 10.43 -2.66
CA ASP A 84 3.96 10.07 -1.27
C ASP A 84 4.21 11.24 -0.32
N ARG A 85 5.31 11.97 -0.53
CA ARG A 85 5.61 13.21 0.20
C ARG A 85 4.52 14.26 0.02
N GLN A 86 4.09 14.53 -1.22
CA GLN A 86 3.01 15.49 -1.47
C GLN A 86 1.69 15.07 -0.84
N ARG A 87 1.38 13.76 -0.83
CA ARG A 87 0.21 13.22 -0.14
C ARG A 87 0.32 13.40 1.37
N ALA A 88 1.49 13.15 1.96
CA ALA A 88 1.72 13.34 3.39
C ALA A 88 1.55 14.81 3.81
N GLU A 89 2.08 15.76 3.03
CA GLU A 89 1.91 17.20 3.28
C GLU A 89 0.42 17.61 3.21
N ARG A 90 -0.35 17.10 2.24
CA ARG A 90 -1.81 17.32 2.17
C ARG A 90 -2.55 16.71 3.34
N ASN A 91 -2.22 15.47 3.71
CA ASN A 91 -2.85 14.79 4.85
C ASN A 91 -2.61 15.54 6.17
N LEU A 92 -1.41 16.11 6.36
CA LEU A 92 -1.11 16.96 7.51
C LEU A 92 -2.01 18.21 7.51
N ALA A 93 -2.10 18.91 6.38
CA ALA A 93 -2.95 20.10 6.26
C ALA A 93 -4.44 19.79 6.51
N ASP A 94 -4.96 18.70 5.96
CA ASP A 94 -6.33 18.25 6.18
C ASP A 94 -6.56 17.90 7.66
N THR A 95 -5.59 17.26 8.31
CA THR A 95 -5.67 16.94 9.75
C THR A 95 -5.68 18.22 10.60
N GLU A 96 -4.85 19.20 10.28
CA GLU A 96 -4.86 20.51 10.96
C GLU A 96 -6.17 21.26 10.74
N TYR A 97 -6.73 21.21 9.53
CA TYR A 97 -8.02 21.80 9.22
C TYR A 97 -9.14 21.15 10.05
N LEU A 98 -9.23 19.81 10.02
CA LEU A 98 -10.20 19.07 10.81
C LEU A 98 -10.05 19.35 12.32
N ALA A 99 -8.82 19.45 12.83
CA ALA A 99 -8.57 19.77 14.24
C ALA A 99 -9.11 21.15 14.61
N ARG A 100 -8.91 22.17 13.76
CA ARG A 100 -9.47 23.52 13.96
C ARG A 100 -10.99 23.51 13.91
N GLU A 101 -11.57 22.80 12.95
CA GLU A 101 -13.02 22.69 12.81
C GLU A 101 -13.66 22.01 14.02
N VAL A 102 -13.02 20.96 14.56
CA VAL A 102 -13.47 20.27 15.79
C VAL A 102 -13.39 21.18 17.01
N VAL A 103 -12.34 22.00 17.13
CA VAL A 103 -12.23 22.99 18.22
C VAL A 103 -13.32 24.04 18.11
N ALA A 104 -13.59 24.57 16.91
CA ALA A 104 -14.66 25.54 16.67
C ALA A 104 -16.04 24.94 17.00
N LEU A 105 -16.30 23.72 16.54
CA LEU A 105 -17.55 23.00 16.84
C LEU A 105 -17.71 22.76 18.34
N ARG A 106 -16.64 22.36 19.05
CA ARG A 106 -16.66 22.17 20.50
C ARG A 106 -17.01 23.46 21.25
N LEU A 107 -16.47 24.59 20.83
CA LEU A 107 -16.79 25.89 21.43
C LEU A 107 -18.25 26.27 21.20
N ALA A 108 -18.75 26.13 19.97
CA ALA A 108 -20.16 26.38 19.64
C ALA A 108 -21.12 25.49 20.45
N VAL A 109 -20.82 24.20 20.60
CA VAL A 109 -21.61 23.26 21.43
C VAL A 109 -21.57 23.66 22.90
N ARG A 110 -20.41 24.11 23.41
CA ARG A 110 -20.28 24.57 24.80
C ARG A 110 -21.16 25.79 25.09
N GLU A 111 -21.25 26.72 24.14
CA GLU A 111 -22.09 27.92 24.29
C GLU A 111 -23.59 27.58 24.28
N MET A 112 -24.06 26.75 23.33
CA MET A 112 -25.47 26.31 23.29
C MET A 112 -25.88 25.43 24.48
N ALA A 113 -24.99 24.57 24.98
CA ALA A 113 -25.28 23.63 26.06
C ALA A 113 -24.76 24.11 27.42
N THR A 114 -24.80 25.41 27.68
CA THR A 114 -24.41 25.90 29.02
C THR A 114 -25.41 25.33 30.05
N LYS A 115 -24.91 24.69 31.11
CA LYS A 115 -25.72 24.07 32.18
C LYS A 115 -26.79 25.02 32.73
N ASP A 116 -26.47 26.32 32.78
CA ASP A 116 -27.38 27.36 33.26
C ASP A 116 -28.52 27.64 32.28
N PHE A 117 -28.28 27.57 30.97
CA PHE A 117 -29.35 27.66 29.96
C PHE A 117 -30.29 26.45 30.04
N ILE A 118 -29.73 25.24 30.07
CA ILE A 118 -30.54 24.01 30.22
C ILE A 118 -31.34 24.04 31.51
N ARG A 119 -30.75 24.50 32.62
CA ARG A 119 -31.42 24.62 33.92
C ARG A 119 -32.49 25.72 33.91
N ALA A 120 -32.25 26.83 33.24
CA ALA A 120 -33.24 27.90 33.10
C ALA A 120 -34.45 27.40 32.31
N GLU A 121 -34.22 26.72 31.19
CA GLU A 121 -35.31 26.22 30.35
C GLU A 121 -36.09 25.07 31.00
N LEU A 122 -35.40 24.19 31.73
CA LEU A 122 -36.08 23.16 32.54
C LEU A 122 -36.99 23.78 33.61
N ARG A 123 -36.55 24.89 34.22
CA ARG A 123 -37.34 25.61 35.23
C ARG A 123 -38.53 26.31 34.59
N ALA A 124 -38.32 26.98 33.46
CA ALA A 124 -39.40 27.63 32.72
C ALA A 124 -40.49 26.62 32.31
N LEU A 125 -40.10 25.47 31.76
CA LEU A 125 -41.03 24.39 31.42
C LEU A 125 -41.73 23.79 32.65
N LEU A 126 -41.03 23.62 33.77
CA LEU A 126 -41.63 23.16 35.04
C LEU A 126 -42.67 24.14 35.58
N GLU A 127 -42.36 25.43 35.54
CA GLU A 127 -43.27 26.49 36.02
C GLU A 127 -44.49 26.62 35.12
N GLU A 128 -44.35 26.42 33.81
CA GLU A 128 -45.48 26.37 32.87
C GLU A 128 -46.40 25.17 33.16
N LEU A 129 -45.83 24.00 33.48
CA LEU A 129 -46.57 22.81 33.89
C LEU A 129 -47.33 23.01 35.20
N ASP A 130 -46.68 23.56 36.22
CA ASP A 130 -47.27 23.86 37.55
C ASP A 130 -48.46 24.84 37.41
N LYS A 131 -48.30 25.84 36.54
CA LYS A 131 -49.34 26.83 36.24
C LYS A 131 -50.54 26.25 35.48
N SER A 132 -50.34 25.19 34.71
CA SER A 132 -51.43 24.42 34.09
C SER A 132 -52.11 23.42 35.04
N GLU A 133 -51.53 23.13 36.21
CA GLU A 133 -52.16 22.33 37.27
C GLU A 133 -53.00 23.16 38.27
N GLU A 134 -52.86 24.50 38.33
CA GLU A 134 -53.76 25.35 39.13
C GLU A 134 -55.13 25.46 38.46
N PRO A 135 -56.21 24.84 39.01
CA PRO A 135 -57.54 24.99 38.45
C PRO A 135 -58.06 26.39 38.78
N GLU A 136 -58.63 27.06 37.78
CA GLU A 136 -59.35 28.31 37.94
C GLU A 136 -60.40 28.18 39.04
N THR A 137 -60.09 28.65 40.25
CA THR A 137 -61.10 29.05 41.22
C THR A 137 -61.57 30.44 40.82
N SER A 138 -62.29 30.48 39.69
CA SER A 138 -63.06 31.63 39.27
C SER A 138 -64.00 32.05 40.40
N GLY A 139 -63.96 33.35 40.68
CA GLY A 139 -64.64 33.97 41.81
C GLY A 139 -66.15 33.84 41.77
N GLU A 140 -66.70 33.53 42.93
CA GLU A 140 -68.05 33.85 43.37
C GLU A 140 -67.83 34.10 44.88
N ASP A 141 -67.82 35.33 45.38
CA ASP A 141 -69.05 36.02 45.72
C ASP A 141 -68.80 37.54 45.82
N ALA A 142 -69.55 38.29 45.01
CA ALA A 142 -69.83 39.69 45.23
C ALA A 142 -71.35 39.85 45.32
N THR A 143 -71.94 39.81 46.51
CA THR A 143 -73.04 40.69 46.98
C THR A 143 -73.42 40.39 48.43
#